data_AF-A0A847YVJ7-F1
#
_entry.id   AF-A0A847YVJ7-F1
#
_cell.length_a   1.000
_cell.length_b   1.000
_cell.length_c   1.000
_cell.angle_alpha   90.00
_cell.angle_beta   90.00
_cell.angle_gamma   90.00
#
_symmetry.space_group_name_H-M   'P 1'
#
loop_
_entity.id
_entity.type
_entity.pdbx_description
1 polymer ?
#
loop_
_entity_poly.entity_id
_entity_poly.type
_entity_poly.pdbx_seq_one_letter_code
_entity_poly.pdbx_strand_id
1 'polypeptide(L)'
;MTIRVTSEGVHEDLTSQIDGQQTTFTTTYKYISGTLRVRLNGVEQGPLPGSCAEVTETTFIFIPYVLRPPDTLFVVYSPKPV
;
A
#
# COMPACT_ATOMS: atom_id res chain seq x y z
N MET A 1 3.78 -10.88 -8.11
CA MET A 1 3.49 -9.43 -8.05
C MET A 1 3.00 -8.98 -9.40
N THR A 2 1.84 -8.31 -9.45
CA THR A 2 1.24 -7.81 -10.70
C THR A 2 1.06 -6.30 -10.57
N ILE A 3 1.55 -5.56 -11.58
CA ILE A 3 1.47 -4.10 -11.64
C ILE A 3 0.64 -3.72 -12.87
N ARG A 4 -0.26 -2.75 -12.73
CA ARG A 4 -1.00 -2.15 -13.85
C ARG A 4 -0.95 -0.63 -13.74
N VAL A 5 -0.61 0.03 -14.83
CA VAL A 5 -0.63 1.51 -14.91
C VAL A 5 -1.89 1.92 -15.67
N THR A 6 -2.70 2.78 -15.07
CA THR A 6 -3.95 3.29 -15.63
C THR A 6 -3.97 4.82 -15.54
N SER A 7 -5.00 5.46 -16.11
CA SER A 7 -5.26 6.89 -15.88
C SER A 7 -5.55 7.23 -14.42
N GLU A 8 -5.89 6.24 -13.59
CA GLU A 8 -6.19 6.39 -12.17
C GLU A 8 -4.94 6.22 -11.27
N GLY A 9 -3.82 5.76 -11.83
CA GLY A 9 -2.54 5.58 -11.13
C GLY A 9 -1.87 4.23 -11.40
N VAL A 10 -0.87 3.91 -10.58
CA VAL A 10 -0.24 2.58 -10.54
C VAL A 10 -1.02 1.72 -9.55
N HIS A 11 -1.51 0.58 -10.02
CA HIS A 11 -2.13 -0.46 -9.21
C HIS A 11 -1.11 -1.57 -8.96
N GLU A 12 -0.95 -1.96 -7.71
CA GLU A 12 0.06 -2.92 -7.30
C GLU A 12 -0.51 -3.91 -6.27
N ASP A 13 -0.29 -5.20 -6.52
CA ASP A 13 -0.57 -6.28 -5.57
C ASP A 13 0.66 -6.53 -4.69
N LEU A 14 0.57 -6.11 -3.42
CA LEU A 14 1.61 -6.25 -2.42
C LEU A 14 1.37 -7.44 -1.48
N THR A 15 0.39 -8.31 -1.78
CA THR A 15 0.00 -9.44 -0.92
C THR A 15 1.19 -10.36 -0.60
N SER A 16 2.14 -10.53 -1.53
CA SER A 16 3.33 -11.34 -1.30
C SER A 16 4.29 -10.79 -0.24
N GLN A 17 4.08 -9.54 0.22
CA GLN A 17 4.82 -8.94 1.34
C GLN A 17 4.16 -9.23 2.70
N ILE A 18 3.03 -9.95 2.76
CA ILE A 18 2.41 -10.32 4.03
C ILE A 18 3.06 -11.61 4.54
N ASP A 19 3.77 -11.54 5.66
CA ASP A 19 4.44 -12.68 6.29
C ASP A 19 3.85 -13.07 7.67
N GLY A 20 2.74 -12.43 8.08
CA GLY A 20 2.11 -12.64 9.39
C GLY A 20 2.57 -11.69 10.50
N GLN A 21 3.61 -10.89 10.26
CA GLN A 21 4.14 -9.88 11.21
C GLN A 21 4.49 -8.55 10.54
N GLN A 22 4.59 -8.51 9.22
CA GLN A 22 5.03 -7.36 8.45
C GLN A 22 4.00 -6.22 8.52
N THR A 23 4.43 -5.10 9.09
CA THR A 23 3.65 -3.87 9.14
C THR A 23 4.10 -2.85 8.11
N THR A 24 5.29 -3.02 7.52
CA THR A 24 5.91 -2.08 6.59
C THR A 24 5.88 -2.63 5.17
N PHE A 25 5.37 -1.84 4.23
CA PHE A 25 5.20 -2.23 2.84
C PHE A 25 5.96 -1.29 1.91
N THR A 26 6.48 -1.84 0.82
CA THR A 26 7.25 -1.07 -0.18
C THR A 26 6.60 -1.19 -1.55
N THR A 27 6.35 -0.06 -2.20
CA THR A 27 5.86 0.03 -3.57
C THR A 27 7.00 -0.09 -4.58
N THR A 28 6.70 -0.51 -5.80
CA THR A 28 7.71 -0.60 -6.89
C THR A 28 8.25 0.76 -7.29
N TYR A 29 7.38 1.76 -7.42
CA TYR A 29 7.76 3.10 -7.84
C TYR A 29 7.62 4.09 -6.68
N LYS A 30 8.39 5.18 -6.78
CA LYS A 30 8.15 6.36 -5.97
C LYS A 30 6.76 6.90 -6.28
N TYR A 31 6.03 7.28 -5.25
CA TYR A 31 4.72 7.92 -5.37
C TYR A 31 4.73 9.34 -4.84
N ILE A 32 3.78 10.14 -5.31
CA ILE A 32 3.54 11.48 -4.77
C ILE A 32 2.85 11.31 -3.41
N SER A 33 3.44 11.87 -2.35
CA SER A 33 2.87 11.75 -0.99
C SER A 33 1.42 12.24 -0.92
N GLY A 34 0.58 11.53 -0.16
CA GLY A 34 -0.86 11.78 -0.05
C GLY A 34 -1.71 11.21 -1.18
N THR A 35 -1.10 10.57 -2.19
CA THR A 35 -1.84 9.88 -3.27
C THR A 35 -2.03 8.39 -3.02
N LEU A 36 -1.35 7.82 -2.02
CA LEU A 36 -1.44 6.40 -1.70
C LEU A 36 -2.83 6.04 -1.17
N ARG A 37 -3.48 5.09 -1.84
CA ARG A 37 -4.71 4.43 -1.41
C ARG A 37 -4.41 2.98 -1.12
N VAL A 38 -4.65 2.55 0.11
CA VAL A 38 -4.37 1.19 0.56
C VAL A 38 -5.68 0.43 0.73
N ARG A 39 -5.78 -0.79 0.19
CA ARG A 39 -6.90 -1.71 0.39
C ARG A 39 -6.41 -3.00 1.00
N LEU A 40 -6.85 -3.28 2.21
CA LEU A 40 -6.58 -4.53 2.92
C LEU A 40 -7.85 -5.38 2.89
N ASN A 41 -7.77 -6.61 2.36
CA ASN A 41 -8.93 -7.50 2.22
C ASN A 41 -10.13 -6.85 1.51
N GLY A 42 -9.84 -5.99 0.52
CA GLY A 42 -10.84 -5.22 -0.21
C GLY A 42 -11.39 -3.99 0.52
N VAL A 43 -11.02 -3.77 1.79
CA VAL A 43 -11.45 -2.61 2.59
C VAL A 43 -10.44 -1.48 2.46
N GLU A 44 -10.90 -0.29 2.05
CA GLU A 44 -10.07 0.90 2.00
C GLU A 44 -9.58 1.29 3.39
N GLN A 45 -8.27 1.36 3.54
CA GLN A 45 -7.57 1.84 4.72
C GLN A 45 -7.37 3.33 4.45
N GLY A 46 -8.34 4.14 4.89
CA GLY A 46 -8.32 5.57 4.66
C GLY A 46 -7.22 6.29 5.47
N PRO A 47 -7.03 7.60 5.26
CA PRO A 47 -6.15 8.44 6.07
C PRO A 47 -6.72 8.71 7.48
N LEU A 48 -7.63 7.86 7.97
CA LEU A 48 -8.08 7.92 9.36
C LEU A 48 -6.85 7.78 10.26
N PRO A 49 -6.77 8.53 11.36
CA PRO A 49 -5.61 8.50 12.24
C PRO A 49 -5.49 7.09 12.85
N GLY A 50 -4.65 6.24 12.25
CA GLY A 50 -4.28 4.94 12.79
C GLY A 50 -4.73 3.70 12.03
N SER A 51 -4.81 3.69 10.70
CA SER A 51 -4.77 2.41 9.94
C SER A 51 -3.50 2.27 9.12
N CYS A 52 -3.09 3.33 8.41
CA CYS A 52 -1.84 3.34 7.66
C CYS A 52 -1.18 4.74 7.63
N ALA A 53 0.14 4.78 7.58
CA ALA A 53 0.93 6.02 7.48
C ALA A 53 2.01 5.89 6.40
N GLU A 54 2.11 6.87 5.53
CA GLU A 54 3.23 7.01 4.60
C GLU A 54 4.51 7.36 5.38
N VAL A 55 5.61 6.66 5.12
CA VAL A 55 6.91 6.87 5.79
C VAL A 55 7.90 7.53 4.84
N THR A 56 7.93 7.08 3.59
CA THR A 56 8.76 7.64 2.51
C THR A 56 7.98 7.63 1.20
N GLU A 57 8.58 8.16 0.14
CA GLU A 57 8.00 8.13 -1.21
C GLU A 57 7.83 6.73 -1.79
N THR A 58 8.28 5.66 -1.11
CA THR A 58 8.06 4.26 -1.54
C THR A 58 7.54 3.37 -0.43
N THR A 59 7.40 3.86 0.81
CA THR A 59 7.09 3.00 1.96
C THR A 59 5.96 3.55 2.80
N PHE A 60 5.13 2.64 3.31
CA PHE A 60 4.07 2.94 4.26
C PHE A 60 3.98 1.85 5.32
N ILE A 61 3.37 2.16 6.45
CA ILE A 61 3.22 1.26 7.58
C ILE A 61 1.76 1.14 8.02
N PHE A 62 1.36 -0.01 8.53
CA PHE A 62 0.14 -0.19 9.32
C PHE A 62 0.41 0.07 10.80
N ILE A 63 -0.51 0.76 11.50
CA ILE A 63 -0.37 1.09 12.93
C ILE A 63 -1.73 0.95 13.62
N PRO A 64 -1.92 0.08 14.63
CA PRO A 64 -1.41 -1.27 14.81
C PRO A 64 -2.40 -2.29 14.22
N TYR A 65 -1.99 -3.03 13.18
CA TYR A 65 -2.80 -4.11 12.61
C TYR A 65 -1.95 -5.37 12.49
N VAL A 66 -2.45 -6.50 13.00
CA VAL A 66 -1.79 -7.80 12.81
C VAL A 66 -2.31 -8.39 11.52
N LEU A 67 -1.49 -8.32 10.46
CA LEU A 67 -1.77 -8.96 9.19
C LEU A 67 -1.48 -10.46 9.29
N ARG A 68 -2.40 -11.31 8.82
CA ARG A 68 -2.25 -12.77 8.85
C ARG A 68 -2.67 -13.34 7.51
N PRO A 69 -1.91 -14.27 6.92
CA PRO A 69 -2.43 -15.07 5.82
C PRO A 69 -3.78 -15.71 6.20
N PRO A 70 -4.82 -15.67 5.34
CA PRO A 70 -4.78 -15.33 3.91
C PRO A 70 -5.15 -13.86 3.56
N ASP A 71 -4.66 -12.87 4.31
CA ASP A 71 -4.88 -11.46 3.98
C ASP A 71 -4.36 -11.08 2.58
N THR A 72 -5.00 -10.07 1.97
CA THR A 72 -4.63 -9.52 0.65
C THR A 72 -4.41 -8.01 0.74
N LEU A 73 -3.42 -7.50 0.03
CA LEU A 73 -3.04 -6.09 0.05
C LEU A 73 -2.87 -5.53 -1.35
N PHE A 74 -3.69 -4.54 -1.68
CA PHE A 74 -3.61 -3.81 -2.93
C PHE A 74 -3.42 -2.32 -2.66
N VAL A 75 -2.61 -1.68 -3.49
CA VAL A 75 -2.43 -0.23 -3.45
C VAL A 75 -2.69 0.41 -4.79
N VAL A 76 -3.12 1.67 -4.75
CA VAL A 76 -3.18 2.56 -5.90
C VAL A 76 -2.50 3.86 -5.53
N TYR A 77 -1.62 4.37 -6.39
CA TYR A 77 -0.89 5.62 -6.14
C TYR A 77 -0.53 6.35 -7.43
N SER A 78 -0.32 7.68 -7.35
CA SER A 78 0.23 8.45 -8.46
C SER A 78 1.76 8.35 -8.45
N PRO A 79 2.39 7.86 -9.52
CA PRO A 79 3.84 7.72 -9.56
C PRO A 79 4.49 9.10 -9.62
N LYS A 80 5.59 9.28 -8.90
CA LYS A 80 6.39 10.50 -8.96
C LYS A 80 7.22 10.49 -10.26
N PRO A 81 7.16 11.55 -11.08
CA PRO A 81 8.01 11.66 -12.27
C PRO A 81 9.49 11.59 -11.90
N VAL A 82 10.28 10.96 -12.77
CA VAL A 82 11.75 10.87 -12.63
C VAL A 82 12.39 12.19 -13.03
#